data_AF-A0A8H4UT61-F1
#
_entry.id   AF-A0A8H4UT61-F1
#
_cell.length_a   1.000
_cell.length_b   1.000
_cell.length_c   1.000
_cell.angle_alpha   90.00
_cell.angle_beta   90.00
_cell.angle_gamma   90.00
#
_symmetry.space_group_name_H-M   'P 1'
#
loop_
_entity.id
_entity.type
_entity.pdbx_description
1 polymer ?
#
loop_
_entity_poly.entity_id
_entity_poly.type
_entity_poly.pdbx_seq_one_letter_code
_entity_poly.pdbx_strand_id
1 'polypeptide(L)'
;MASRAIIPRFLLPLQGPLWRGISIPLSQNSIRIRFASSNSSSPGKPIVLEKPARFNPPSHGSRVKKNHVPRHYGPELTASEIAAQNTKNYPGMMAPEGTWAHWFWHSRLLHTFITMGTLFALGVFTFFMNYAYNSPYKELVPPISDLWTNPIHFFVAWKNVIVLHEKHKAEKAIDHRTRHIDDVAKRRYFMKMHGIETKDPITTVFGKGEPMSKPEEDFEAAAVAQVPPQKTEEMDKVEEPKKKWFGIF
;
A
#
# COMPACT_ATOMS: atom_id res chain seq x y z
N MET A 1 -2.55 41.08 -16.62
CA MET A 1 -2.47 39.76 -17.27
C MET A 1 -1.00 39.44 -17.49
N ALA A 2 -0.43 38.46 -16.77
CA ALA A 2 0.96 38.05 -16.95
C ALA A 2 0.98 36.65 -17.56
N SER A 3 1.54 36.53 -18.77
CA SER A 3 1.70 35.27 -19.49
C SER A 3 2.75 34.39 -18.80
N ARG A 4 2.40 33.12 -18.53
CA ARG A 4 3.37 32.12 -18.06
C ARG A 4 4.35 31.82 -19.19
N ALA A 5 5.63 32.16 -18.99
CA ALA A 5 6.70 31.73 -19.87
C ALA A 5 6.89 30.21 -19.75
N ILE A 6 6.49 29.46 -20.78
CA ILE A 6 6.76 28.01 -20.89
C ILE A 6 8.17 27.87 -21.47
N ILE A 7 9.13 27.62 -20.59
CA ILE A 7 10.52 27.39 -20.97
C ILE A 7 10.61 26.02 -21.65
N PRO A 8 11.11 25.92 -22.89
CA PRO A 8 11.20 24.65 -23.58
C PRO A 8 12.26 23.74 -22.95
N ARG A 9 11.95 22.44 -22.93
CA ARG A 9 12.58 21.38 -22.13
C ARG A 9 14.07 21.14 -22.43
N PHE A 10 14.56 21.64 -23.57
CA PHE A 10 15.95 21.53 -24.00
C PHE A 10 16.87 22.63 -23.43
N LEU A 11 16.29 23.68 -22.82
CA LEU A 11 17.06 24.74 -22.14
C LEU A 11 17.29 24.45 -20.65
N LEU A 12 16.78 23.34 -20.13
CA LEU A 12 17.03 22.92 -18.75
C LEU A 12 18.17 21.89 -18.73
N PRO A 13 19.15 22.01 -17.82
CA PRO A 13 20.21 21.03 -17.68
C PRO A 13 19.59 19.68 -17.30
N LEU A 14 19.78 18.67 -18.15
CA LEU A 14 19.19 17.33 -18.01
C LEU A 14 19.67 16.57 -16.75
N GLN A 15 20.69 17.07 -16.04
CA GLN A 15 21.18 16.49 -14.78
C GLN A 15 21.66 17.59 -13.82
N GLY A 16 20.71 18.22 -13.12
CA GLY A 16 21.02 19.10 -11.99
C GLY A 16 21.25 18.31 -10.69
N PRO A 17 22.15 18.76 -9.80
CA PRO A 17 22.49 18.09 -8.53
C PRO A 17 21.34 18.02 -7.51
N LEU A 18 20.17 18.59 -7.82
CA LEU A 18 18.98 18.62 -6.98
C LEU A 18 18.08 17.36 -7.12
N TRP A 19 18.43 16.43 -8.02
CA TRP A 19 17.72 15.15 -8.22
C TRP A 19 18.46 13.93 -7.62
N ARG A 20 19.44 14.13 -6.74
CA ARG A 20 19.96 13.04 -5.88
C ARG A 20 18.93 12.74 -4.79
N GLY A 21 17.93 11.95 -5.16
CA GLY A 21 17.06 11.28 -4.22
C GLY A 21 17.85 10.40 -3.25
N ILE A 22 17.43 10.48 -2.00
CA ILE A 22 17.75 9.64 -0.83
C ILE A 22 18.21 8.23 -1.20
N SER A 23 19.45 7.88 -0.88
CA SER A 23 19.94 6.50 -0.96
C SER A 23 19.46 5.71 0.27
N ILE A 24 18.55 4.77 0.04
CA ILE A 24 18.13 3.77 1.02
C ILE A 24 19.28 2.75 1.18
N PRO A 25 19.79 2.46 2.38
CA PRO A 25 20.80 1.43 2.56
C PRO A 25 20.17 0.03 2.39
N LEU A 26 20.61 -0.70 1.37
CA LEU A 26 20.31 -2.13 1.21
C LEU A 26 21.04 -2.93 2.29
N SER A 27 20.39 -3.13 3.44
CA SER A 27 20.86 -4.08 4.46
C SER A 27 20.66 -5.51 3.96
N GLN A 28 21.77 -6.15 3.58
CA GLN A 28 22.12 -7.55 3.85
C GLN A 28 20.96 -8.51 4.20
N ASN A 29 20.48 -9.31 3.24
CA ASN A 29 20.61 -10.76 3.29
C ASN A 29 19.99 -11.49 2.08
N SER A 30 20.77 -12.43 1.54
CA SER A 30 20.36 -13.61 0.77
C SER A 30 19.89 -13.46 -0.70
N ILE A 31 20.81 -13.05 -1.59
CA ILE A 31 20.85 -13.66 -2.93
C ILE A 31 22.28 -14.10 -3.21
N ARG A 32 22.58 -15.39 -3.01
CA ARG A 32 23.83 -16.00 -3.48
C ARG A 32 23.69 -16.34 -4.95
N ILE A 33 24.01 -15.40 -5.84
CA ILE A 33 24.26 -15.71 -7.25
C ILE A 33 25.69 -16.23 -7.35
N ARG A 34 25.84 -17.55 -7.52
CA ARG A 34 27.14 -18.15 -7.85
C ARG A 34 27.40 -17.91 -9.33
N PHE A 35 28.31 -16.99 -9.66
CA PHE A 35 28.91 -16.92 -10.99
C PHE A 35 30.07 -17.91 -11.03
N ALA A 36 29.85 -19.05 -11.68
CA ALA A 36 30.92 -19.95 -12.08
C ALA A 36 31.78 -19.23 -13.13
N SER A 37 33.08 -19.10 -12.84
CA SER A 37 34.07 -18.57 -13.77
C SER A 37 34.42 -19.62 -14.82
N SER A 38 33.95 -19.42 -16.04
CA SER A 38 34.62 -19.93 -17.23
C SER A 38 35.02 -18.73 -18.08
N ASN A 39 36.32 -18.68 -18.43
CA ASN A 39 36.96 -17.69 -19.27
C ASN A 39 36.07 -17.17 -20.41
N SER A 40 35.87 -15.85 -20.44
CA SER A 40 35.61 -15.14 -21.71
C SER A 40 36.05 -13.69 -21.58
N SER A 41 37.14 -13.36 -22.27
CA SER A 41 37.53 -12.00 -22.62
C SER A 41 36.43 -11.35 -23.45
N SER A 42 35.70 -10.39 -22.87
CA SER A 42 34.72 -9.57 -23.60
C SER A 42 35.13 -8.09 -23.57
N PRO A 43 35.20 -7.40 -24.72
CA PRO A 43 35.58 -5.99 -24.79
C PRO A 43 34.38 -5.13 -24.37
N GLY A 44 34.53 -4.29 -23.35
CA GLY A 44 33.47 -3.33 -22.98
C GLY A 44 33.29 -3.01 -21.49
N LYS A 45 34.08 -3.60 -20.59
CA LYS A 45 34.11 -3.15 -19.18
C LYS A 45 35.12 -2.00 -19.06
N PRO A 46 34.79 -0.84 -18.47
CA PRO A 46 35.76 0.21 -18.23
C PRO A 46 36.89 -0.36 -17.36
N ILE A 47 38.14 -0.14 -17.77
CA ILE A 47 39.33 -0.46 -16.97
C ILE A 47 39.24 0.41 -15.70
N VAL A 48 38.77 -0.21 -14.62
CA VAL A 48 38.83 0.39 -13.28
C VAL A 48 40.21 0.04 -12.75
N LEU A 49 41.04 1.07 -12.54
CA LEU A 49 42.35 0.93 -11.90
C LEU A 49 42.14 0.20 -10.56
N GLU A 50 42.78 -0.94 -10.40
CA GLU A 50 42.73 -1.66 -9.12
C GLU A 50 43.28 -0.74 -8.04
N LYS A 51 42.51 -0.55 -6.97
CA LYS A 51 42.99 0.23 -5.83
C LYS A 51 44.30 -0.42 -5.36
N PRO A 52 45.38 0.35 -5.18
CA PRO A 52 46.64 -0.20 -4.72
C PRO A 52 46.42 -0.96 -3.41
N ALA A 53 47.04 -2.15 -3.31
CA ALA A 53 46.92 -2.98 -2.12
C ALA A 53 47.31 -2.15 -0.90
N ARG A 54 46.36 -1.89 0.00
CA ARG A 54 46.68 -1.30 1.30
C ARG A 54 47.65 -2.26 1.99
N PHE A 55 48.83 -1.74 2.34
CA PHE A 55 49.82 -2.48 3.09
C PHE A 55 49.22 -2.88 4.43
N ASN A 56 48.85 -4.15 4.54
CA ASN A 56 48.43 -4.76 5.78
C ASN A 56 49.62 -5.54 6.31
N PRO A 57 50.22 -5.14 7.45
CA PRO A 57 51.32 -5.89 8.02
C PRO A 57 50.85 -7.33 8.31
N PRO A 58 51.75 -8.32 8.24
CA PRO A 58 51.40 -9.74 8.43
C PRO A 58 50.71 -10.06 9.76
N SER A 59 50.80 -9.17 10.77
CA SER A 59 50.11 -9.25 12.05
C SER A 59 48.62 -8.88 12.02
N HIS A 60 48.16 -8.16 11.00
CA HIS A 60 46.77 -7.72 10.87
C HIS A 60 46.19 -8.23 9.55
N GLY A 61 45.79 -9.49 9.56
CA GLY A 61 45.01 -10.07 8.47
C GLY A 61 43.74 -9.26 8.22
N SER A 62 43.36 -9.12 6.94
CA SER A 62 42.17 -8.37 6.51
C SER A 62 40.86 -8.89 7.10
N ARG A 63 40.87 -10.10 7.67
CA ARG A 63 39.72 -10.72 8.32
C ARG A 63 40.13 -11.34 9.65
N VAL A 64 39.47 -10.93 10.74
CA VAL A 64 39.58 -11.59 12.04
C VAL A 64 39.20 -13.06 11.90
N LYS A 65 40.03 -13.97 12.44
CA LYS A 65 39.76 -15.42 12.40
C LYS A 65 38.53 -15.71 13.26
N LYS A 66 37.45 -16.21 12.63
CA LYS A 66 36.12 -16.44 13.23
C LYS A 66 36.11 -17.38 14.45
N ASN A 67 37.20 -18.13 14.69
CA ASN A 67 37.32 -19.11 15.77
C ASN A 67 38.40 -18.75 16.81
N HIS A 68 38.86 -17.49 16.82
CA HIS A 68 39.83 -17.02 17.81
C HIS A 68 39.14 -16.02 18.75
N VAL A 69 38.23 -16.54 19.58
CA VAL A 69 37.82 -15.81 20.77
C VAL A 69 39.05 -15.64 21.67
N PRO A 70 39.20 -14.48 22.36
CA PRO A 70 40.30 -14.25 23.28
C PRO A 70 40.39 -15.44 24.24
N ARG A 71 41.51 -16.16 24.21
CA ARG A 71 41.72 -17.27 25.14
C ARG A 71 41.92 -16.66 26.51
N HIS A 72 40.98 -16.90 27.41
CA HIS A 72 41.14 -16.56 28.81
C HIS A 72 42.31 -17.41 29.35
N TYR A 73 43.39 -16.78 29.78
CA TYR A 73 44.59 -17.50 30.27
C TYR A 73 44.42 -18.08 31.69
N GLY A 74 43.18 -18.36 32.10
CA GLY A 74 42.83 -18.91 33.40
C GLY A 74 42.18 -20.29 33.30
N PRO A 75 41.94 -20.95 34.45
CA PRO A 75 41.11 -22.15 34.51
C PRO A 75 39.74 -21.92 33.87
N GLU A 76 39.13 -22.97 33.30
CA GLU A 76 37.77 -22.88 32.77
C GLU A 76 36.80 -22.54 33.91
N LEU A 77 35.88 -21.60 33.65
CA LEU A 77 34.88 -21.17 34.62
C LEU A 77 33.97 -22.33 34.96
N THR A 78 33.74 -22.55 36.26
CA THR A 78 32.76 -23.52 36.72
C THR A 78 31.35 -23.06 36.33
N ALA A 79 30.41 -24.00 36.14
CA ALA A 79 29.04 -23.67 35.76
C ALA A 79 28.36 -22.70 36.76
N SER A 80 28.69 -22.80 38.05
CA SER A 80 28.24 -21.88 39.10
C SER A 80 28.77 -20.46 38.94
N GLU A 81 30.03 -20.32 38.53
CA GLU A 81 30.64 -18.99 38.32
C GLU A 81 30.06 -18.31 37.09
N ILE A 82 29.79 -19.07 36.02
CA ILE A 82 29.12 -18.56 34.81
C ILE A 82 27.72 -18.06 35.16
N ALA A 83 26.94 -18.84 35.92
CA ALA A 83 25.61 -18.43 36.35
C ALA A 83 25.66 -17.14 37.20
N ALA A 84 26.61 -17.06 38.14
CA ALA A 84 26.80 -15.85 38.93
C ALA A 84 27.21 -14.64 38.06
N GLN A 85 28.07 -14.84 37.06
CA GLN A 85 28.49 -13.78 36.15
C GLN A 85 27.33 -13.27 35.28
N ASN A 86 26.44 -14.16 34.82
CA ASN A 86 25.26 -13.79 34.02
C ASN A 86 24.26 -12.93 34.80
N THR A 87 24.20 -13.07 36.14
CA THR A 87 23.32 -12.27 37.00
C THR A 87 23.93 -10.93 37.45
N LYS A 88 25.24 -10.73 37.26
CA LYS A 88 25.92 -9.50 37.70
C LYS A 88 25.60 -8.35 36.75
N ASN A 89 25.16 -7.24 37.34
CA ASN A 89 24.90 -6.00 36.60
C ASN A 89 26.17 -5.13 36.60
N TYR A 90 26.72 -4.87 35.41
CA TYR A 90 27.88 -4.00 35.24
C TYR A 90 27.48 -2.72 34.50
N PRO A 91 28.04 -1.56 34.87
CA PRO A 91 27.74 -0.30 34.20
C PRO A 91 28.16 -0.37 32.72
N GLY A 92 27.28 0.07 31.82
CA GLY A 92 27.53 0.06 30.37
C GLY A 92 27.33 -1.29 29.68
N MET A 93 27.00 -2.35 30.43
CA MET A 93 26.58 -3.63 29.84
C MET A 93 25.06 -3.71 29.73
N MET A 94 24.57 -4.63 28.89
CA MET A 94 23.14 -4.95 28.82
C MET A 94 22.65 -5.52 30.16
N ALA A 95 21.37 -5.33 30.46
CA ALA A 95 20.78 -5.84 31.70
C ALA A 95 20.90 -7.37 31.77
N PRO A 96 21.25 -7.93 32.95
CA PRO A 96 21.44 -9.36 33.12
C PRO A 96 20.14 -10.14 32.94
N GLU A 97 20.26 -11.39 32.53
CA GLU A 97 19.12 -12.29 32.30
C GLU A 97 18.24 -12.41 33.56
N GLY A 98 16.92 -12.47 33.37
CA GLY A 98 15.94 -12.51 34.48
C GLY A 98 15.56 -11.15 35.06
N THR A 99 16.20 -10.05 34.65
CA THR A 99 15.74 -8.70 35.02
C THR A 99 14.61 -8.21 34.11
N TRP A 100 13.74 -7.33 34.63
CA TRP A 100 12.68 -6.70 33.83
C TRP A 100 13.21 -5.94 32.61
N ALA A 101 14.33 -5.23 32.79
CA ALA A 101 15.00 -4.53 31.70
C ALA A 101 15.45 -5.51 30.61
N HIS A 102 16.07 -6.64 30.98
CA HIS A 102 16.46 -7.66 30.01
C HIS A 102 15.25 -8.21 29.25
N TRP A 103 14.15 -8.51 29.94
CA TRP A 103 12.90 -8.94 29.33
C TRP A 103 12.35 -7.91 28.35
N PHE A 104 12.27 -6.63 28.74
CA PHE A 104 11.75 -5.57 27.89
C PHE A 104 12.56 -5.48 26.60
N TRP A 105 13.90 -5.44 26.68
CA TRP A 105 14.78 -5.32 25.52
C TRP A 105 14.81 -6.56 24.61
N HIS A 106 14.67 -7.76 25.17
CA HIS A 106 14.78 -9.01 24.39
C HIS A 106 13.41 -9.59 23.96
N SER A 107 12.30 -9.07 24.47
CA SER A 107 10.96 -9.52 24.09
C SER A 107 10.61 -9.07 22.68
N ARG A 108 10.84 -9.95 21.69
CA ARG A 108 10.48 -9.71 20.29
C ARG A 108 8.99 -9.45 20.13
N LEU A 109 8.16 -10.20 20.86
CA LEU A 109 6.72 -10.09 20.81
C LEU A 109 6.27 -8.68 21.24
N LEU A 110 6.77 -8.19 22.37
CA LEU A 110 6.46 -6.84 22.86
C LEU A 110 6.83 -5.78 21.83
N HIS A 111 8.05 -5.84 21.27
CA HIS A 111 8.47 -4.89 20.24
C HIS A 111 7.60 -4.98 18.99
N THR A 112 7.23 -6.18 18.55
CA THR A 112 6.33 -6.34 17.40
C THR A 112 4.94 -5.76 17.68
N PHE A 113 4.39 -5.94 18.87
CA PHE A 113 3.11 -5.33 19.25
C PHE A 113 3.18 -3.82 19.32
N ILE A 114 4.25 -3.24 19.88
CA ILE A 114 4.41 -1.79 19.93
C ILE A 114 4.58 -1.22 18.53
N THR A 115 5.46 -1.80 17.70
CA THR A 115 5.71 -1.31 16.34
C THR A 115 4.51 -1.48 15.42
N MET A 116 3.88 -2.65 15.41
CA MET A 116 2.67 -2.88 14.60
C MET A 116 1.48 -2.11 15.15
N GLY A 117 1.33 -2.03 16.47
CA GLY A 117 0.26 -1.28 17.14
C GLY A 117 0.35 0.22 16.88
N THR A 118 1.55 0.80 16.96
CA THR A 118 1.77 2.22 16.62
C THR A 118 1.52 2.50 15.14
N LEU A 119 1.99 1.63 14.24
CA LEU A 119 1.74 1.78 12.81
C LEU A 119 0.24 1.67 12.47
N PHE A 120 -0.45 0.71 13.09
CA PHE A 120 -1.89 0.54 12.94
C PHE A 120 -2.66 1.75 13.49
N ALA A 121 -2.33 2.23 14.69
CA ALA A 121 -2.97 3.41 15.28
C ALA A 121 -2.77 4.66 14.43
N LEU A 122 -1.56 4.89 13.89
CA LEU A 122 -1.30 5.98 12.95
C LEU A 122 -2.09 5.81 11.65
N GLY A 123 -2.21 4.60 11.11
CA GLY A 123 -3.03 4.31 9.93
C GLY A 123 -4.50 4.65 10.15
N VAL A 124 -5.08 4.20 11.27
CA VAL A 124 -6.46 4.50 11.65
C VAL A 124 -6.65 6.00 11.91
N PHE A 125 -5.73 6.64 12.63
CA PHE A 125 -5.78 8.07 12.90
C PHE A 125 -5.72 8.90 11.61
N THR A 126 -4.77 8.61 10.73
CA THR A 126 -4.64 9.31 9.44
C THR A 126 -5.85 9.07 8.54
N PHE A 127 -6.44 7.88 8.57
CA PHE A 127 -7.72 7.60 7.89
C PHE A 127 -8.82 8.54 8.39
N PHE A 128 -9.07 8.61 9.69
CA PHE A 128 -10.10 9.51 10.24
C PHE A 128 -9.81 10.98 9.96
N MET A 129 -8.55 11.44 10.12
CA MET A 129 -8.18 12.82 9.82
C MET A 129 -8.36 13.17 8.34
N ASN A 130 -8.08 12.24 7.43
CA ASN A 130 -8.32 12.43 6.00
C ASN A 130 -9.80 12.70 5.71
N TYR A 131 -10.71 11.96 6.33
CA TYR A 131 -12.16 12.22 6.21
C TYR A 131 -12.56 13.54 6.85
N ALA A 132 -12.02 13.86 8.03
CA ALA A 132 -12.34 15.11 8.71
C ALA A 132 -11.95 16.36 7.90
N TYR A 133 -10.87 16.30 7.11
CA TYR A 133 -10.43 17.44 6.29
C TYR A 133 -10.92 17.43 4.85
N ASN A 134 -11.01 16.28 4.19
CA ASN A 134 -11.30 16.19 2.75
C ASN A 134 -12.75 15.82 2.43
N SER A 135 -13.55 15.40 3.41
CA SER A 135 -14.96 15.07 3.15
C SER A 135 -15.83 16.33 3.06
N PRO A 136 -16.85 16.35 2.19
CA PRO A 136 -17.84 17.42 2.15
C PRO A 136 -18.76 17.42 3.38
N TYR A 137 -18.73 16.35 4.19
CA TYR A 137 -19.56 16.15 5.38
C TYR A 137 -18.77 16.35 6.69
N LYS A 138 -17.70 17.13 6.66
CA LYS A 138 -16.81 17.37 7.82
C LYS A 138 -17.53 17.94 9.04
N GLU A 139 -18.57 18.74 8.84
CA GLU A 139 -19.34 19.36 9.92
C GLU A 139 -20.17 18.33 10.71
N LEU A 140 -20.43 17.16 10.11
CA LEU A 140 -21.15 16.05 10.75
C LEU A 140 -20.21 15.14 11.55
N VAL A 141 -18.90 15.40 11.54
CA VAL A 141 -17.91 14.60 12.29
C VAL A 141 -18.05 14.89 13.78
N PRO A 142 -18.26 13.86 14.63
CA PRO A 142 -18.39 14.08 16.06
C PRO A 142 -17.07 14.58 16.68
N PRO A 143 -17.13 15.49 17.66
CA PRO A 143 -15.93 15.98 18.33
C PRO A 143 -15.29 14.85 19.15
N ILE A 144 -13.96 14.89 19.30
CA ILE A 144 -13.19 13.86 20.02
C ILE A 144 -13.60 13.78 21.51
N SER A 145 -14.18 14.85 22.08
CA SER A 145 -14.72 14.83 23.44
C SER A 145 -15.87 13.83 23.60
N ASP A 146 -16.70 13.63 22.57
CA ASP A 146 -17.86 12.71 22.63
C ASP A 146 -17.42 11.24 22.73
N LEU A 147 -16.17 10.92 22.35
CA LEU A 147 -15.60 9.58 22.52
C LEU A 147 -15.53 9.17 24.00
N TRP A 148 -15.28 10.12 24.90
CA TRP A 148 -15.20 9.86 26.34
C TRP A 148 -16.56 9.93 27.03
N THR A 149 -17.50 10.71 26.50
CA THR A 149 -18.84 10.87 27.10
C THR A 149 -19.83 9.82 26.59
N ASN A 150 -19.93 9.64 25.27
CA ASN A 150 -20.85 8.72 24.61
C ASN A 150 -20.14 7.92 23.49
N PRO A 151 -19.30 6.92 23.84
CA PRO A 151 -18.47 6.22 22.86
C PRO A 151 -19.30 5.54 21.76
N ILE A 152 -20.46 4.98 22.11
CA ILE A 152 -21.35 4.30 21.15
C ILE A 152 -21.87 5.30 20.10
N HIS A 153 -22.32 6.47 20.54
CA HIS A 153 -22.83 7.51 19.64
C HIS A 153 -21.74 8.03 18.71
N PHE A 154 -20.53 8.25 19.24
CA PHE A 154 -19.37 8.68 18.45
C PHE A 154 -19.09 7.75 17.26
N PHE A 155 -19.07 6.43 17.47
CA PHE A 155 -18.81 5.47 16.39
C PHE A 155 -19.97 5.38 15.40
N VAL A 156 -21.22 5.46 15.86
CA VAL A 156 -22.39 5.46 14.98
C VAL A 156 -22.41 6.72 14.10
N ALA A 157 -22.14 7.89 14.67
CA ALA A 157 -22.05 9.15 13.93
C ALA A 157 -20.94 9.08 12.87
N TRP A 158 -19.75 8.58 13.23
CA TRP A 158 -18.66 8.36 12.27
C TRP A 158 -19.04 7.39 11.14
N LYS A 159 -19.72 6.28 11.47
CA LYS A 159 -20.21 5.34 10.46
C LYS A 159 -21.13 6.04 9.47
N ASN A 160 -22.04 6.88 9.96
CA ASN A 160 -22.95 7.64 9.10
C ASN A 160 -22.17 8.56 8.16
N VAL A 161 -21.18 9.32 8.67
CA VAL A 161 -20.34 10.20 7.84
C VAL A 161 -19.62 9.43 6.73
N ILE A 162 -19.06 8.26 7.04
CA ILE A 162 -18.38 7.40 6.05
C ILE A 162 -19.37 6.95 4.97
N VAL A 163 -20.54 6.48 5.36
CA VAL A 163 -21.59 6.06 4.40
C VAL A 163 -22.04 7.23 3.52
N LEU A 164 -22.23 8.42 4.08
CA LEU A 164 -22.58 9.62 3.29
C LEU A 164 -21.46 9.97 2.30
N HIS A 165 -20.19 9.92 2.73
CA HIS A 165 -19.05 10.19 1.86
C HIS A 165 -18.97 9.20 0.69
N GLU A 166 -19.19 7.92 0.96
CA GLU A 166 -19.22 6.87 -0.06
C GLU A 166 -20.39 7.03 -1.03
N LYS A 167 -21.60 7.35 -0.53
CA LYS A 167 -22.77 7.65 -1.37
C LYS A 167 -22.50 8.81 -2.33
N HIS A 168 -21.96 9.91 -1.83
CA HIS A 168 -21.62 11.06 -2.66
C HIS A 168 -20.52 10.75 -3.68
N LYS A 169 -19.54 9.91 -3.32
CA LYS A 169 -18.53 9.44 -4.28
C LYS A 169 -19.16 8.55 -5.36
N ALA A 170 -20.12 7.71 -5.00
CA ALA A 170 -20.86 6.87 -5.93
C ALA A 170 -21.74 7.72 -6.87
N GLU A 171 -22.47 8.71 -6.36
CA GLU A 171 -23.25 9.66 -7.15
C GLU A 171 -22.37 10.37 -8.19
N LYS A 172 -21.22 10.92 -7.76
CA LYS A 172 -20.26 11.54 -8.69
C LYS A 172 -19.74 10.58 -9.76
N ALA A 173 -19.52 9.32 -9.41
CA ALA A 173 -19.08 8.31 -10.37
C ALA A 173 -20.19 7.95 -11.37
N ILE A 174 -21.44 7.87 -10.91
CA ILE A 174 -22.61 7.65 -11.75
C ILE A 174 -22.79 8.84 -12.70
N ASP A 175 -22.76 10.07 -12.19
CA ASP A 175 -22.87 11.29 -12.99
C ASP A 175 -21.78 11.38 -14.07
N HIS A 176 -20.55 10.98 -13.72
CA HIS A 176 -19.47 10.94 -14.69
C HIS A 176 -19.73 9.88 -15.78
N ARG A 177 -20.26 8.72 -15.40
CA ARG A 177 -20.60 7.64 -16.33
C ARG A 177 -21.77 8.01 -17.23
N THR A 178 -22.83 8.61 -16.70
CA THR A 178 -24.02 9.02 -17.47
C THR A 178 -23.64 10.08 -18.50
N ARG A 179 -22.87 11.10 -18.13
CA ARG A 179 -22.34 12.11 -19.06
C ARG A 179 -21.56 11.48 -20.22
N HIS A 180 -20.72 10.49 -19.92
CA HIS A 180 -19.96 9.79 -20.95
C HIS A 180 -20.87 8.98 -21.89
N ILE A 181 -21.87 8.28 -21.34
CA ILE A 181 -22.85 7.53 -22.13
C ILE A 181 -23.67 8.47 -23.02
N ASP A 182 -24.11 9.61 -22.48
CA ASP A 182 -24.87 10.61 -23.22
C ASP A 182 -24.06 11.19 -24.39
N ASP A 183 -22.78 11.47 -24.18
CA ASP A 183 -21.90 11.97 -25.23
C ASP A 183 -21.67 10.92 -26.33
N VAL A 184 -21.54 9.64 -25.95
CA VAL A 184 -21.48 8.52 -26.90
C VAL A 184 -22.81 8.38 -27.66
N ALA A 185 -23.95 8.50 -26.98
CA ALA A 185 -25.27 8.42 -27.59
C ALA A 185 -25.52 9.56 -28.58
N LYS A 186 -25.17 10.80 -28.22
CA LYS A 186 -25.22 11.97 -29.13
C LYS A 186 -24.34 11.77 -30.36
N ARG A 187 -23.12 11.26 -30.17
CA ARG A 187 -22.21 10.97 -31.28
C ARG A 187 -22.79 9.90 -32.21
N ARG A 188 -23.35 8.82 -31.64
CA ARG A 188 -24.03 7.79 -32.43
C ARG A 188 -25.19 8.38 -33.21
N TYR A 189 -26.07 9.13 -32.55
CA TYR A 189 -27.21 9.81 -33.18
C TYR A 189 -26.76 10.71 -34.34
N PHE A 190 -25.73 11.54 -34.12
CA PHE A 190 -25.14 12.37 -35.17
C PHE A 190 -24.65 11.53 -36.36
N MET A 191 -23.94 10.44 -36.11
CA MET A 191 -23.49 9.53 -37.17
C MET A 191 -24.66 8.91 -37.96
N LYS A 192 -25.76 8.56 -37.27
CA LYS A 192 -26.99 8.06 -37.89
C LYS A 192 -27.60 9.08 -38.84
N MET A 193 -27.84 10.29 -38.33
CA MET A 193 -28.45 11.38 -39.11
C MET A 193 -27.63 11.78 -40.33
N HIS A 194 -26.29 11.68 -40.25
CA HIS A 194 -25.40 11.99 -41.36
C HIS A 194 -25.06 10.78 -42.24
N GLY A 195 -25.59 9.58 -41.95
CA GLY A 195 -25.36 8.38 -42.77
C GLY A 195 -23.93 7.84 -42.72
N ILE A 196 -23.13 8.21 -41.71
CA ILE A 196 -21.72 7.82 -41.54
C ILE A 196 -21.61 6.64 -40.55
N GLU A 197 -22.67 5.85 -40.40
CA GLU A 197 -22.66 4.71 -39.47
C GLU A 197 -21.64 3.66 -39.91
N THR A 198 -20.47 3.67 -39.28
CA THR A 198 -19.56 2.52 -39.32
C THR A 198 -20.23 1.39 -38.56
N LYS A 199 -20.56 0.28 -39.25
CA LYS A 199 -21.09 -0.95 -38.65
C LYS A 199 -20.40 -1.22 -37.31
N ASP A 200 -21.18 -1.43 -36.26
CA ASP A 200 -20.62 -1.63 -34.92
C ASP A 200 -19.52 -2.70 -34.99
N PRO A 201 -18.33 -2.48 -34.40
CA PRO A 201 -17.22 -3.41 -34.51
C PRO A 201 -17.60 -4.79 -33.96
N ILE A 202 -18.54 -4.84 -33.00
CA ILE A 202 -19.13 -6.07 -32.47
C ILE A 202 -19.95 -6.80 -33.55
N THR A 203 -20.79 -6.11 -34.32
CA THR A 203 -21.53 -6.71 -35.45
C THR A 203 -20.62 -7.14 -36.60
N THR A 204 -19.47 -6.47 -36.76
CA THR A 204 -18.47 -6.79 -37.79
C THR A 204 -17.62 -8.01 -37.40
N VAL A 205 -17.37 -8.22 -36.10
CA VAL A 205 -16.57 -9.34 -35.57
C VAL A 205 -17.42 -10.58 -35.23
N PHE A 206 -18.68 -10.42 -34.81
CA PHE A 206 -19.59 -11.51 -34.40
C PHE A 206 -20.68 -11.85 -35.43
N GLY A 207 -20.48 -11.53 -36.72
CA GLY A 207 -21.52 -11.59 -37.74
C GLY A 207 -22.32 -12.91 -37.84
N LYS A 208 -23.60 -12.86 -37.43
CA LYS A 208 -24.77 -13.67 -37.89
C LYS A 208 -25.99 -13.26 -37.02
N GLY A 209 -27.19 -12.88 -37.45
CA GLY A 209 -27.83 -12.53 -38.72
C GLY A 209 -29.24 -11.98 -38.40
N GLU A 210 -29.85 -11.31 -39.39
CA GLU A 210 -31.22 -10.78 -39.48
C GLU A 210 -31.55 -9.32 -39.09
N PRO A 211 -32.40 -8.64 -39.90
CA PRO A 211 -32.70 -7.21 -39.77
C PRO A 211 -33.86 -6.98 -38.79
N MET A 212 -33.58 -6.34 -37.66
CA MET A 212 -34.64 -5.85 -36.78
C MET A 212 -35.20 -4.54 -37.34
N SER A 213 -36.29 -4.70 -38.08
CA SER A 213 -37.26 -3.65 -38.33
C SER A 213 -37.98 -3.35 -37.00
N LYS A 214 -37.64 -2.19 -36.41
CA LYS A 214 -38.50 -1.26 -35.63
C LYS A 214 -37.65 -0.46 -34.62
N PRO A 215 -37.17 0.73 -35.02
CA PRO A 215 -36.23 1.53 -34.23
C PRO A 215 -36.88 2.42 -33.16
N GLU A 216 -38.18 2.27 -32.84
CA GLU A 216 -38.87 3.14 -31.86
C GLU A 216 -39.04 2.45 -30.49
N GLU A 217 -39.24 1.12 -30.47
CA GLU A 217 -39.52 0.36 -29.24
C GLU A 217 -38.25 0.14 -28.38
N ASP A 218 -37.06 0.07 -28.98
CA ASP A 218 -35.79 -0.13 -28.25
C ASP A 218 -35.28 1.13 -27.54
N PHE A 219 -35.61 2.33 -28.04
CA PHE A 219 -35.27 3.59 -27.36
C PHE A 219 -36.20 3.89 -26.19
N GLU A 220 -37.49 3.55 -26.31
CA GLU A 220 -38.43 3.62 -25.20
C GLU A 220 -38.12 2.55 -24.13
N ALA A 221 -37.76 1.32 -24.53
CA ALA A 221 -37.34 0.28 -23.59
C ALA A 221 -36.02 0.62 -22.87
N ALA A 222 -35.07 1.26 -23.55
CA ALA A 222 -33.81 1.70 -22.93
C ALA A 222 -33.98 2.93 -22.02
N ALA A 223 -34.97 3.79 -22.29
CA ALA A 223 -35.33 4.92 -21.42
C ALA A 223 -36.15 4.48 -20.19
N VAL A 224 -37.06 3.51 -20.36
CA VAL A 224 -37.87 2.93 -19.27
C VAL A 224 -37.02 2.03 -18.36
N ALA A 225 -35.99 1.36 -18.89
CA ALA A 225 -35.04 0.57 -18.09
C ALA A 225 -34.07 1.40 -17.23
N GLN A 226 -34.04 2.74 -17.39
CA GLN A 226 -33.18 3.64 -16.61
C GLN A 226 -33.90 4.39 -15.48
N VAL A 227 -35.16 4.08 -15.19
CA VAL A 227 -35.74 4.43 -13.89
C VAL A 227 -35.20 3.42 -12.86
N PRO A 228 -34.36 3.82 -11.90
CA PRO A 228 -33.88 2.89 -10.88
C PRO A 228 -35.09 2.36 -10.11
N PRO A 229 -35.19 1.04 -9.82
CA PRO A 229 -36.23 0.56 -8.92
C PRO A 229 -36.03 1.28 -7.58
N GLN A 230 -37.01 2.09 -7.23
CA GLN A 230 -37.20 2.59 -5.88
C GLN A 230 -37.16 1.39 -4.96
N LYS A 231 -36.21 1.41 -4.03
CA LYS A 231 -36.11 0.45 -2.94
C LYS A 231 -37.27 0.72 -1.99
N THR A 232 -38.44 0.18 -2.31
CA THR A 232 -39.51 -0.02 -1.33
C THR A 232 -39.13 -1.26 -0.55
N GLU A 233 -38.85 -1.02 0.72
CA GLU A 233 -38.75 -2.05 1.74
C GLU A 233 -40.15 -2.68 1.95
N GLU A 234 -40.14 -3.95 2.37
CA GLU A 234 -41.25 -4.71 2.95
C GLU A 234 -42.23 -5.42 1.99
N MET A 235 -41.96 -6.69 1.68
CA MET A 235 -42.68 -7.85 2.25
C MET A 235 -42.32 -9.16 1.51
N ASP A 236 -42.09 -10.21 2.31
CA ASP A 236 -42.14 -11.64 1.98
C ASP A 236 -41.07 -12.28 1.07
N LYS A 237 -40.02 -12.83 1.70
CA LYS A 237 -39.53 -14.18 1.41
C LYS A 237 -38.62 -14.75 2.50
N VAL A 238 -39.22 -15.63 3.29
CA VAL A 238 -38.74 -16.95 3.78
C VAL A 238 -37.22 -17.07 4.03
N GLU A 239 -36.89 -17.19 5.32
CA GLU A 239 -35.57 -17.54 5.83
C GLU A 239 -35.09 -18.90 5.31
N GLU A 240 -34.04 -18.91 4.50
CA GLU A 240 -33.27 -20.12 4.23
C GLU A 240 -32.18 -20.31 5.30
N PRO A 241 -31.99 -21.53 5.84
CA PRO A 241 -31.07 -21.78 6.95
C PRO A 241 -29.61 -21.65 6.49
N LYS A 242 -28.90 -20.67 7.05
CA LYS A 242 -27.48 -20.44 6.84
C LYS A 242 -26.66 -21.65 7.31
N LYS A 243 -25.87 -22.22 6.39
CA LYS A 243 -24.90 -23.27 6.68
C LYS A 243 -23.86 -22.73 7.66
N LYS A 244 -23.85 -23.32 8.86
CA LYS A 244 -22.88 -23.08 9.93
C LYS A 244 -21.50 -23.54 9.45
N TRP A 245 -20.65 -22.59 9.06
CA TRP A 245 -19.23 -22.81 8.88
C TRP A 245 -18.52 -22.11 10.04
N PHE A 246 -17.73 -22.90 10.77
CA PHE A 246 -17.10 -22.63 12.07
C PHE A 246 -17.97 -22.95 13.28
N GLY A 247 -17.80 -24.20 13.77
CA GLY A 247 -18.47 -24.75 14.94
C GLY A 247 -18.10 -24.02 16.22
N ILE A 248 -18.97 -23.12 16.63
CA ILE A 248 -19.11 -22.61 17.99
C ILE A 248 -20.64 -22.48 18.21
N PHE A 249 -21.12 -23.00 19.34
CA PHE A 249 -22.54 -23.14 19.70
C PHE A 249 -23.32 -21.83 19.61
#